data_AF-A0A8J6SE69-F1
#
_entry.id   AF-A0A8J6SE69-F1
#
_cell.length_a   1.000
_cell.length_b   1.000
_cell.length_c   1.000
_cell.angle_alpha   90.00
_cell.angle_beta   90.00
_cell.angle_gamma   90.00
#
_symmetry.space_group_name_H-M   'P 1'
#
loop_
_entity.id
_entity.type
_entity.pdbx_description
1 polymer ?
#
loop_
_entity_poly.entity_id
_entity_poly.type
_entity_poly.pdbx_seq_one_letter_code
_entity_poly.pdbx_strand_id
1 'polypeptide(L)' 'MNKPDYESMSDWELLAHLSYCYQVQANDEGRKLIREAVEPEIFELITHPDVQKTAEQYSQSKHQ' A
#
# COMPACT_ATOMS: atom_id res chain seq x y z
N MET A 1 12.95 13.17 -5.01
CA MET A 1 11.70 12.39 -4.87
C MET A 1 10.95 13.00 -3.69
N ASN A 2 9.77 13.56 -3.92
CA ASN A 2 8.89 13.95 -2.81
C ASN A 2 8.44 12.64 -2.15
N LYS A 3 8.81 12.43 -0.88
CA LYS A 3 8.25 11.31 -0.11
C LYS A 3 6.74 11.56 0.07
N PRO A 4 5.89 10.54 0.00
CA PRO A 4 4.48 10.71 0.33
C PRO A 4 4.38 11.22 1.77
N ASP A 5 3.54 12.24 1.98
CA ASP A 5 3.20 12.71 3.32
C ASP A 5 2.13 11.77 3.89
N TYR A 6 2.57 10.79 4.66
CA TYR A 6 1.68 9.79 5.25
C TYR A 6 0.81 10.37 6.36
N GLU A 7 1.20 11.49 6.97
CA GLU A 7 0.43 12.12 8.06
C GLU A 7 -0.81 12.87 7.55
N SER A 8 -0.83 13.26 6.27
CA SER A 8 -2.00 13.87 5.64
C SER A 8 -2.90 12.87 4.90
N MET A 9 -2.50 11.59 4.81
CA MET A 9 -3.35 10.54 4.27
C MET A 9 -4.41 10.13 5.28
N SER A 10 -5.63 9.91 4.80
CA SER A 10 -6.60 9.13 5.57
C SER A 10 -6.11 7.68 5.72
N ASP A 11 -6.61 6.98 6.74
CA ASP A 11 -6.28 5.56 6.96
C ASP A 11 -6.52 4.70 5.70
N TRP A 12 -7.57 5.02 4.94
CA TRP A 12 -7.88 4.35 3.68
C TRP A 12 -6.88 4.64 2.56
N GLU A 13 -6.42 5.88 2.43
CA GLU A 13 -5.39 6.24 1.45
C GLU A 13 -4.05 5.61 1.79
N LEU A 14 -3.71 5.55 3.09
CA LEU A 14 -2.52 4.87 3.58
C LEU A 14 -2.57 3.37 3.27
N LEU A 15 -3.71 2.70 3.55
CA LEU A 15 -3.90 1.28 3.23
C LEU A 15 -3.83 1.01 1.73
N ALA A 16 -4.48 1.84 0.91
CA ALA A 16 -4.43 1.72 -0.56
C ALA A 16 -3.00 1.92 -1.08
N HIS A 17 -2.25 2.87 -0.52
CA HIS A 17 -0.86 3.12 -0.89
C HIS A 17 0.07 1.97 -0.50
N LEU A 18 -0.05 1.43 0.72
CA LEU A 18 0.72 0.27 1.18
C LEU A 18 0.42 -0.97 0.34
N SER A 19 -0.86 -1.20 0.03
CA SER A 19 -1.33 -2.27 -0.84
C SER A 19 -0.78 -2.13 -2.27
N TYR A 20 -0.74 -0.91 -2.80
CA TYR A 20 -0.12 -0.61 -4.10
C TYR A 20 1.39 -0.89 -4.09
N CYS A 21 2.10 -0.46 -3.05
CA CYS A 21 3.53 -0.74 -2.88
C CYS A 21 3.81 -2.25 -2.82
N TYR A 22 2.95 -3.01 -2.14
CA TYR A 22 3.00 -4.48 -2.08
C TYR A 22 2.80 -5.14 -3.46
N GLN A 23 1.91 -4.60 -4.31
CA GLN A 23 1.64 -5.14 -5.65
C GLN A 23 2.71 -4.79 -6.68
N VAL A 24 3.09 -3.51 -6.75
CA VAL A 24 3.79 -2.95 -7.92
C VAL A 24 5.28 -2.78 -7.69
N GLN A 25 5.71 -2.47 -6.46
CA GLN A 25 7.11 -2.15 -6.18
C GLN A 25 7.86 -3.27 -5.47
N ALA A 26 7.15 -4.26 -4.95
CA ALA A 26 7.76 -5.27 -4.11
C ALA A 26 8.19 -6.50 -4.94
N ASN A 27 9.48 -6.56 -5.25
CA ASN A 27 10.15 -7.86 -5.38
C ASN A 27 10.04 -8.62 -4.04
N ASP A 28 10.45 -9.89 -3.98
CA ASP A 28 10.26 -10.70 -2.76
C ASP A 28 10.87 -10.07 -1.50
N GLU A 29 11.94 -9.27 -1.67
CA GLU A 29 12.58 -8.50 -0.60
C GLU A 29 11.71 -7.31 -0.14
N GLY A 30 11.11 -6.55 -1.07
CA GLY A 30 10.17 -5.49 -0.74
C GLY A 30 8.93 -6.00 0.01
N ARG A 31 8.42 -7.18 -0.36
CA ARG A 31 7.25 -7.79 0.32
C ARG A 31 7.61 -8.18 1.75
N LYS A 32 8.82 -8.71 1.94
CA LYS A 32 9.36 -9.04 3.26
C LYS A 32 9.50 -7.80 4.14
N LEU A 33 10.05 -6.71 3.60
CA LEU A 33 10.21 -5.45 4.34
C LEU A 33 8.87 -4.86 4.75
N ILE A 34 7.86 -4.87 3.88
CA ILE A 34 6.50 -4.41 4.23
C ILE A 34 5.92 -5.27 5.35
N ARG A 35 6.05 -6.61 5.27
CA ARG A 35 5.58 -7.54 6.31
C ARG A 35 6.25 -7.31 7.66
N GLU A 36 7.52 -6.94 7.68
CA GLU A 36 8.26 -6.65 8.92
C GLU A 36 7.96 -5.25 9.47
N ALA A 37 7.57 -4.30 8.62
CA ALA A 37 7.32 -2.91 8.99
C ALA A 37 5.91 -2.63 9.51
N VAL A 38 4.93 -3.48 9.19
CA VAL A 38 3.52 -3.28 9.58
C VAL A 38 3.06 -4.34 10.57
N GLU A 39 2.06 -4.00 11.38
CA GLU A 39 1.43 -4.97 12.27
C GLU A 39 0.72 -6.09 11.46
N PRO A 40 0.62 -7.32 11.99
CA PRO A 40 0.02 -8.45 11.27
C PRO A 40 -1.40 -8.17 10.76
N GLU A 41 -2.21 -7.44 11.53
CA GLU A 41 -3.58 -7.06 11.17
C GLU A 41 -3.60 -6.11 9.96
N ILE A 42 -2.66 -5.15 9.92
CA ILE A 42 -2.48 -4.25 8.78
C ILE A 42 -1.98 -5.03 7.56
N PHE A 43 -1.09 -6.00 7.75
CA PHE A 43 -0.63 -6.86 6.65
C PHE A 43 -1.78 -7.68 6.04
N GLU A 44 -2.67 -8.21 6.87
CA GLU A 44 -3.87 -8.91 6.41
C GLU A 44 -4.80 -7.97 5.63
N LEU A 45 -5.00 -6.74 6.10
CA LEU A 45 -5.81 -5.73 5.40
C LEU A 45 -5.22 -5.35 4.04
N ILE A 46 -3.92 -5.04 3.94
CA ILE A 46 -3.31 -4.63 2.67
C ILE A 46 -3.24 -5.78 1.66
N THR A 47 -3.27 -7.05 2.11
CA THR A 47 -3.30 -8.22 1.22
C THR A 47 -4.71 -8.70 0.90
N HIS A 48 -5.73 -8.12 1.54
CA HIS A 48 -7.13 -8.46 1.30
C HIS A 48 -7.55 -8.10 -0.14
N PRO A 49 -8.26 -8.99 -0.88
CA PRO A 49 -8.61 -8.77 -2.28
C PRO A 49 -9.34 -7.46 -2.58
N ASP A 50 -10.24 -7.03 -1.69
CA ASP A 50 -10.99 -5.79 -1.86
C ASP A 50 -10.08 -4.55 -1.76
N VAL A 51 -9.14 -4.55 -0.80
CA VAL A 51 -8.17 -3.46 -0.62
C VAL A 51 -7.18 -3.43 -1.79
N GLN A 52 -6.77 -4.60 -2.27
CA GLN A 52 -5.92 -4.78 -3.44
C GLN A 52 -6.57 -4.20 -4.70
N LYS A 53 -7.87 -4.45 -4.93
CA LYS A 53 -8.63 -3.87 -6.04
C LYS A 53 -8.75 -2.34 -5.93
N THR A 54 -8.96 -1.82 -4.71
CA THR A 54 -8.99 -0.37 -4.47
C THR A 54 -7.62 0.28 -4.67
N ALA A 55 -6.53 -0.42 -4.31
CA ALA A 55 -5.17 0.06 -4.54
C ALA A 55 -4.84 0.23 -6.04
N GLU A 56 -5.32 -0.68 -6.88
CA GLU A 56 -5.23 -0.55 -8.34
C GLU A 56 -5.96 0.70 -8.84
N GLN A 57 -7.14 0.99 -8.31
CA GLN A 57 -7.91 2.20 -8.64
C GLN A 57 -7.20 3.47 -8.15
N TYR A 58 -6.66 3.45 -6.94
CA TYR A 58 -5.87 4.54 -6.37
C TYR A 58 -4.65 4.85 -7.25
N SER A 59 -3.92 3.82 -7.67
CA SER A 59 -2.76 3.95 -8.57
C SER A 59 -3.10 4.66 -9.88
N GLN A 60 -4.24 4.32 -10.49
CA GLN A 60 -4.69 4.93 -11.75
C GLN A 60 -5.04 6.42 -11.60
N SER A 61 -5.51 6.83 -10.42
CA SER A 61 -5.89 8.23 -10.15
C SER A 61 -4.68 9.17 -9.94
N LYS A 62 -3.51 8.64 -9.56
CA LYS A 62 -2.31 9.42 -9.17
C LYS A 62 -1.26 9.53 -10.30
N HIS A 63 -1.51 8.91 -11.47
CA HIS A 63 -0.64 8.98 -12.66
C HIS A 63 -1.08 10.01 -13.71
N GLN A 64 -1.91 10.99 -13.35
CA GLN A 64 -2.25 12.16 -14.19
C GLN A 64 -1.44 13.40 -13.79
#